data_AF-O24932-F1
#
_entry.id   AF-O24932-F1
#
_cell.length_a   1.000
_cell.length_b   1.000
_cell.length_c   1.000
_cell.angle_alpha   90.00
_cell.angle_beta   90.00
_cell.angle_gamma   90.00
#
_symmetry.space_group_name_H-M   'P 1'
#
loop_
_entity.id
_entity.type
_entity.pdbx_description
1 polymer ?
#
loop_
_entity_poly.entity_id
_entity_poly.type
_entity_poly.pdbx_seq_one_letter_code
_entity_poly.pdbx_strand_id
1 'polypeptide(L)'
;MPKLVKWNKFRIKCWFIKIDQGAFMKTIEWNEEQRKAFQDLLREFTALIDAKAQEEKQTGRTPKIPKYGSCQNGLNKFLAPWGYACKISPGSHGRLSYKPSIAFCRQDILGEGFVNGEIPTPTKGFYIWLAYYWHNDAKKFHLCIGRSIEENGEKECQKCLAYDKIIDPDGDAYYQESYDDLKSPS
;
A
#
# COMPACT_ATOMS: atom_id res chain seq x y z
N MET A 1 10.27 -25.96 -7.56
CA MET A 1 10.86 -25.03 -6.58
C MET A 1 10.70 -23.60 -7.09
N PRO A 2 9.65 -22.85 -6.73
CA PRO A 2 9.52 -21.46 -7.18
C PRO A 2 10.36 -20.55 -6.28
N LYS A 3 11.45 -20.06 -6.88
CA LYS A 3 12.14 -18.77 -6.72
C LYS A 3 11.86 -18.01 -5.42
N LEU A 4 12.78 -18.16 -4.46
CA LEU A 4 12.97 -17.24 -3.34
C LEU A 4 13.24 -15.83 -3.85
N VAL A 5 12.34 -14.87 -3.58
CA VAL A 5 12.57 -13.44 -3.80
C VAL A 5 12.75 -12.74 -2.45
N LYS A 6 13.70 -11.80 -2.45
CA LYS A 6 14.36 -11.18 -1.30
C LYS A 6 13.52 -10.07 -0.68
N TRP A 7 12.99 -10.29 0.52
CA TRP A 7 12.44 -9.21 1.36
C TRP A 7 13.49 -8.36 2.11
N ASN A 8 14.78 -8.71 2.06
CA ASN A 8 15.86 -7.85 2.59
C ASN A 8 16.00 -6.51 1.85
N LYS A 9 15.25 -6.30 0.75
CA LYS A 9 15.22 -5.06 -0.01
C LYS A 9 13.86 -4.35 0.01
N PHE A 10 12.91 -4.73 0.87
CA PHE A 10 11.70 -3.92 1.07
C PHE A 10 12.09 -2.61 1.79
N ARG A 11 12.74 -1.73 1.03
CA ARG A 11 13.03 -0.35 1.40
C ARG A 11 11.74 0.38 1.08
N ILE A 12 10.88 0.53 2.07
CA ILE A 12 9.94 1.65 2.02
C ILE A 12 10.82 2.89 2.04
N LYS A 13 11.15 3.42 0.86
CA LYS A 13 11.75 4.76 0.74
C LYS A 13 10.66 5.73 1.13
N CYS A 14 10.52 5.92 2.45
CA CYS A 14 9.60 6.89 3.01
C CYS A 14 10.10 8.28 2.67
N TRP A 15 9.38 8.98 1.80
CA TRP A 15 9.66 10.37 1.51
C TRP A 15 9.24 11.22 2.69
N PHE A 16 10.22 11.75 3.45
CA PHE A 16 9.95 12.84 4.37
C PHE A 16 9.85 14.15 3.57
N ILE A 17 8.69 14.42 2.97
CA ILE A 17 8.33 15.74 2.48
C ILE A 17 7.96 16.61 3.69
N LYS A 18 8.91 17.33 4.27
CA LYS A 18 8.52 18.58 4.93
C LYS A 18 8.35 19.59 3.80
N ILE A 19 7.12 20.03 3.53
CA ILE A 19 6.79 20.94 2.41
C ILE A 19 7.62 22.24 2.49
N ASP A 20 8.09 22.55 3.69
CA ASP A 20 8.83 23.71 4.15
C ASP A 20 10.34 23.50 4.35
N GLN A 21 10.85 22.26 4.29
CA GLN A 21 12.29 21.98 4.41
C GLN A 21 12.67 20.97 3.34
N GLY A 22 13.38 21.45 2.30
CA GLY A 22 13.71 20.74 1.07
C GLY A 22 13.85 19.22 1.22
N ALA A 23 13.17 18.48 0.34
CA ALA A 23 13.05 17.02 0.37
C ALA A 23 14.36 16.31 0.74
N PHE A 24 14.45 15.82 1.97
CA PHE A 24 15.53 14.94 2.39
C PHE A 24 14.97 13.52 2.43
N MET A 25 15.40 12.68 1.49
CA MET A 25 15.07 11.25 1.50
C MET A 25 15.73 10.62 2.73
N LYS A 26 14.99 10.55 3.84
CA LYS A 26 15.41 9.76 5.00
C LYS A 26 14.97 8.32 4.80
N THR A 27 15.93 7.44 4.55
CA THR A 27 15.70 6.00 4.57
C THR A 27 15.35 5.60 6.00
N ILE A 28 14.13 5.11 6.23
CA ILE A 28 13.79 4.42 7.47
C ILE A 28 14.34 3.00 7.33
N GLU A 29 15.34 2.65 8.13
CA GLU A 29 15.82 1.28 8.23
C GLU A 29 15.19 0.62 9.46
N TRP A 30 14.23 -0.26 9.20
CA TRP A 30 13.70 -1.15 10.24
C TRP A 30 14.71 -2.23 10.57
N ASN A 31 14.79 -2.60 11.86
CA ASN A 31 15.53 -3.77 12.26
C ASN A 31 14.81 -5.07 11.84
N GLU A 32 15.42 -6.22 12.07
CA GLU A 32 14.86 -7.50 11.65
C GLU A 32 13.51 -7.82 12.29
N GLU A 33 13.36 -7.54 13.59
CA GLU A 33 12.11 -7.75 14.32
C GLU A 33 10.97 -6.88 13.78
N GLN A 34 11.25 -5.61 13.47
CA GLN A 34 10.29 -4.67 12.89
C GLN A 34 9.87 -5.10 11.49
N ARG A 35 10.83 -5.50 10.65
CA ARG A 35 10.54 -6.05 9.32
C ARG A 35 9.66 -7.29 9.42
N LYS A 36 10.00 -8.20 10.34
CA LYS A 36 9.21 -9.42 10.58
C LYS A 36 7.80 -9.08 11.06
N ALA A 37 7.67 -8.18 12.03
CA ALA A 37 6.36 -7.77 12.56
C ALA A 37 5.47 -7.15 11.47
N PHE A 38 6.03 -6.29 10.61
CA PHE A 38 5.30 -5.74 9.47
C PHE A 38 4.88 -6.83 8.47
N GLN A 39 5.79 -7.77 8.16
CA GLN A 39 5.48 -8.89 7.28
C GLN A 39 4.38 -9.78 7.85
N ASP A 40 4.38 -10.06 9.15
CA ASP A 40 3.35 -10.87 9.79
C ASP A 40 1.96 -10.20 9.68
N LEU A 41 1.90 -8.86 9.79
CA LEU A 41 0.67 -8.09 9.56
C LEU A 41 0.22 -8.13 8.09
N LEU A 42 1.15 -8.03 7.14
CA LEU A 42 0.82 -8.21 5.71
C LEU A 42 0.35 -9.65 5.42
N ARG A 43 0.91 -10.64 6.11
CA ARG A 43 0.47 -12.03 5.99
C ARG A 43 -0.96 -12.20 6.48
N GLU A 44 -1.34 -11.56 7.59
CA GLU A 44 -2.73 -11.54 8.05
C GLU A 44 -3.66 -11.02 6.95
N PHE A 45 -3.31 -9.91 6.30
CA PHE A 45 -4.05 -9.39 5.14
C PHE A 45 -4.16 -10.44 4.03
N THR A 46 -3.05 -11.05 3.61
CA THR A 46 -3.08 -12.06 2.53
C THR A 46 -3.90 -13.30 2.89
N ALA A 47 -3.84 -13.76 4.14
CA ALA A 47 -4.59 -14.91 4.60
C ALA A 47 -6.10 -14.66 4.52
N LEU A 48 -6.55 -13.44 4.85
CA LEU A 48 -7.96 -13.05 4.69
C LEU A 48 -8.42 -13.09 3.23
N ILE A 49 -7.58 -12.65 2.30
CA ILE A 49 -7.88 -12.67 0.87
C ILE A 49 -7.84 -14.10 0.33
N ASP A 50 -6.81 -14.88 0.64
CA ASP A 50 -6.65 -16.26 0.19
C ASP A 50 -7.79 -17.15 0.70
N ALA A 51 -8.26 -16.96 1.93
CA ALA A 51 -9.42 -17.68 2.46
C ALA A 51 -10.67 -17.44 1.58
N LYS A 52 -10.87 -16.22 1.09
CA LYS A 52 -11.99 -15.87 0.19
C LYS A 52 -11.80 -16.38 -1.23
N ALA A 53 -10.57 -16.34 -1.74
CA ALA A 53 -10.25 -16.96 -3.02
C ALA A 53 -10.50 -18.48 -3.00
N GLN A 54 -10.20 -19.15 -1.89
CA GLN A 54 -10.48 -20.58 -1.72
C GLN A 54 -11.98 -20.86 -1.59
N GLU A 55 -12.73 -20.01 -0.87
CA GLU A 55 -14.20 -20.10 -0.79
C GLU A 55 -14.84 -20.01 -2.18
N GLU A 56 -14.38 -19.09 -3.04
CA GLU A 56 -14.84 -18.99 -4.43
C GLU A 56 -14.52 -20.27 -5.22
N LYS A 57 -13.28 -20.78 -5.15
CA LYS A 57 -12.89 -22.02 -5.85
C LYS A 57 -13.74 -23.22 -5.44
N GLN A 58 -14.10 -23.31 -4.17
CA GLN A 58 -14.90 -24.43 -3.65
C GLN A 58 -16.38 -24.31 -3.99
N THR A 59 -16.93 -23.10 -4.06
CA THR A 59 -18.37 -22.89 -4.16
C THR A 59 -18.85 -22.32 -5.49
N GLY A 60 -17.95 -21.79 -6.32
CA GLY A 60 -18.26 -21.03 -7.54
C GLY A 60 -18.98 -19.70 -7.28
N ARG A 61 -19.11 -19.27 -6.02
CA ARG A 61 -19.83 -18.04 -5.65
C ARG A 61 -18.87 -16.88 -5.55
N THR A 62 -19.34 -15.70 -5.95
CA THR A 62 -18.57 -14.46 -5.82
C THR A 62 -18.16 -14.23 -4.36
N PRO A 63 -16.85 -14.08 -4.07
CA PRO A 63 -16.34 -13.97 -2.72
C PRO A 63 -16.79 -12.68 -2.04
N LYS A 64 -17.24 -12.81 -0.79
CA LYS A 64 -17.59 -11.67 0.06
C LYS A 64 -16.35 -11.03 0.68
N ILE A 65 -16.43 -9.74 0.96
CA ILE A 65 -15.38 -9.01 1.69
C ILE A 65 -15.13 -9.69 3.06
N PRO A 66 -13.86 -10.05 3.40
CA PRO A 66 -13.54 -10.59 4.71
C PRO A 66 -13.62 -9.50 5.78
N LYS A 67 -13.71 -9.86 7.06
CA LYS A 67 -13.52 -8.90 8.15
C LYS A 67 -12.03 -8.56 8.26
N TYR A 68 -11.66 -7.31 8.03
CA TYR A 68 -10.26 -6.84 8.02
C TYR A 68 -9.95 -5.79 9.09
N GLY A 69 -10.91 -5.45 9.95
CA GLY A 69 -10.75 -4.39 10.96
C GLY A 69 -9.57 -4.62 11.91
N SER A 70 -9.38 -5.86 12.39
CA SER A 70 -8.24 -6.23 13.23
C SER A 70 -6.91 -5.99 12.52
N CYS A 71 -6.75 -6.55 11.31
CA CYS A 71 -5.57 -6.38 10.48
C CYS A 71 -5.23 -4.90 10.22
N GLN A 72 -6.22 -4.10 9.83
CA GLN A 72 -6.01 -2.65 9.60
C GLN A 72 -5.60 -1.93 10.89
N ASN A 73 -6.21 -2.26 12.02
CA ASN A 73 -5.86 -1.65 13.31
C ASN A 73 -4.44 -2.04 13.74
N GLY A 74 -4.05 -3.30 13.53
CA GLY A 74 -2.68 -3.78 13.75
C GLY A 74 -1.65 -3.04 12.90
N LEU A 75 -1.93 -2.91 11.60
CA LEU A 75 -1.10 -2.12 10.68
C LEU A 75 -0.99 -0.66 11.12
N ASN A 76 -2.10 0.01 11.41
CA ASN A 76 -2.08 1.40 11.87
C ASN A 76 -1.32 1.58 13.18
N LYS A 77 -1.46 0.66 14.13
CA LYS A 77 -0.70 0.69 15.38
C LYS A 77 0.80 0.54 15.15
N PHE A 78 1.21 -0.35 14.24
CA PHE A 78 2.61 -0.54 13.88
C PHE A 78 3.18 0.68 13.13
N LEU A 79 2.39 1.31 12.26
CA LEU A 79 2.82 2.41 11.39
C LEU A 79 2.87 3.78 12.09
N ALA A 80 2.09 3.98 13.17
CA ALA A 80 1.98 5.27 13.85
C ALA A 80 3.33 5.86 14.32
N PRO A 81 4.27 5.12 14.93
CA PRO A 81 5.59 5.65 15.30
C PRO A 81 6.44 6.12 14.11
N TRP A 82 6.11 5.65 12.90
CA TRP A 82 6.81 6.01 11.66
C TRP A 82 6.12 7.16 10.92
N GLY A 83 5.04 7.72 11.47
CA GLY A 83 4.28 8.81 10.86
C GLY A 83 3.43 8.38 9.67
N TYR A 84 3.02 7.11 9.61
CA TYR A 84 2.17 6.59 8.54
C TYR A 84 0.83 6.07 9.09
N ALA A 85 -0.20 6.18 8.25
CA ALA A 85 -1.49 5.54 8.43
C ALA A 85 -1.87 4.79 7.17
N CYS A 86 -2.73 3.79 7.31
CA CYS A 86 -3.16 2.94 6.23
C CYS A 86 -4.68 2.76 6.18
N LYS A 87 -5.16 2.41 4.99
CA LYS A 87 -6.53 1.99 4.73
C LYS A 87 -6.51 0.74 3.86
N ILE A 88 -7.15 -0.32 4.33
CA ILE A 88 -7.41 -1.52 3.55
C ILE A 88 -8.66 -1.27 2.69
N SER A 89 -8.53 -1.53 1.40
CA SER A 89 -9.59 -1.46 0.40
C SER A 89 -9.77 -2.85 -0.22
N PRO A 90 -10.58 -3.74 0.38
CA PRO A 90 -10.71 -5.12 -0.09
C PRO A 90 -11.64 -5.28 -1.28
N GLY A 91 -12.52 -4.30 -1.53
CA GLY A 91 -13.55 -4.36 -2.56
C GLY A 91 -14.69 -3.40 -2.26
N SER A 92 -15.78 -3.53 -3.01
CA SER A 92 -16.95 -2.64 -2.93
C SER A 92 -18.25 -3.45 -2.95
N HIS A 93 -19.34 -2.85 -2.48
CA HIS A 93 -20.67 -3.47 -2.51
C HIS A 93 -20.74 -4.88 -1.88
N GLY A 94 -19.95 -5.11 -0.82
CA GLY A 94 -19.88 -6.41 -0.13
C GLY A 94 -19.10 -7.51 -0.87
N ARG A 95 -18.58 -7.23 -2.07
CA ARG A 95 -17.84 -8.17 -2.91
C ARG A 95 -16.35 -7.88 -2.86
N LEU A 96 -15.54 -8.95 -2.83
CA LEU A 96 -14.09 -8.83 -2.90
C LEU A 96 -13.67 -8.36 -4.30
N SER A 97 -12.81 -7.33 -4.37
CA SER A 97 -12.19 -6.88 -5.63
C SER A 97 -11.24 -7.94 -6.15
N TYR A 98 -10.90 -7.95 -7.45
CA TYR A 98 -9.80 -8.78 -7.96
C TYR A 98 -8.40 -8.29 -7.54
N LYS A 99 -8.32 -7.05 -7.07
CA LYS A 99 -7.09 -6.41 -6.57
C LYS A 99 -7.32 -5.68 -5.23
N PRO A 100 -7.70 -6.40 -4.17
CA PRO A 100 -7.72 -5.84 -2.82
C PRO A 100 -6.36 -5.21 -2.52
N SER A 101 -6.37 -4.08 -1.84
CA SER A 101 -5.17 -3.28 -1.66
C SER A 101 -5.10 -2.61 -0.30
N ILE A 102 -3.89 -2.14 0.03
CA ILE A 102 -3.62 -1.28 1.16
C ILE A 102 -3.01 0.00 0.63
N ALA A 103 -3.60 1.14 0.99
CA ALA A 103 -2.99 2.45 0.79
C ALA A 103 -2.29 2.87 2.07
N PHE A 104 -1.03 3.28 1.98
CA PHE A 104 -0.26 3.87 3.07
C PHE A 104 0.00 5.34 2.75
N CYS A 105 -0.38 6.21 3.67
CA CYS A 105 -0.20 7.65 3.55
C CYS A 105 0.58 8.16 4.76
N ARG A 106 1.39 9.19 4.54
CA ARG A 106 1.99 9.93 5.65
C ARG A 106 0.91 10.68 6.44
N GLN A 107 0.98 10.65 7.76
CA GLN A 107 -0.03 11.25 8.64
C GLN A 107 -0.02 12.77 8.62
N ASP A 108 1.14 13.40 8.51
CA ASP A 108 1.33 14.85 8.52
C ASP A 108 0.89 15.55 7.22
N ILE A 109 0.46 14.80 6.21
CA ILE A 109 -0.20 15.34 5.02
C ILE A 109 -1.69 14.93 4.95
N LEU A 110 -2.23 14.25 5.96
CA LEU A 110 -3.65 13.96 6.04
C LEU A 110 -4.36 15.12 6.75
N GLY A 111 -5.46 15.58 6.18
CA GLY A 111 -6.31 16.58 6.82
C GLY A 111 -6.99 17.50 5.82
N GLU A 112 -7.88 18.35 6.32
CA GLU A 112 -8.45 19.42 5.54
C GLU A 112 -7.36 20.40 5.08
N GLY A 113 -7.45 20.87 3.83
CA GLY A 113 -6.46 21.78 3.23
C GLY A 113 -5.19 21.12 2.68
N PHE A 114 -4.97 19.82 2.95
CA PHE A 114 -3.89 19.06 2.32
C PHE A 114 -4.36 18.35 1.05
N VAL A 115 -3.39 17.97 0.21
CA VAL A 115 -3.64 17.22 -1.03
C VAL A 115 -4.27 15.84 -0.74
N ASN A 116 -3.81 15.18 0.32
CA ASN A 116 -4.48 13.99 0.82
C ASN A 116 -5.65 14.42 1.71
N GLY A 117 -6.76 13.68 1.62
CA GLY A 117 -7.88 13.88 2.55
C GLY A 117 -7.54 13.42 3.98
N GLU A 118 -8.53 13.49 4.86
CA GLU A 118 -8.39 13.09 6.27
C GLU A 118 -8.05 11.62 6.48
N ILE A 119 -8.54 10.75 5.58
CA ILE A 119 -8.37 9.29 5.67
C ILE A 119 -7.49 8.82 4.52
N PRO A 120 -6.53 7.90 4.76
CA PRO A 120 -5.77 7.28 3.68
C PRO A 120 -6.69 6.64 2.65
N THR A 121 -6.41 6.89 1.37
CA THR A 121 -7.19 6.32 0.26
C THR A 121 -6.31 6.20 -0.99
N PRO A 122 -6.45 5.14 -1.81
CA PRO A 122 -5.70 4.98 -3.04
C PRO A 122 -6.26 5.82 -4.22
N THR A 123 -7.05 6.85 -3.94
CA THR A 123 -7.69 7.69 -4.98
C THR A 123 -7.44 9.18 -4.80
N LYS A 124 -6.87 9.59 -3.65
CA LYS A 124 -6.69 11.00 -3.28
C LYS A 124 -5.34 11.24 -2.62
N GLY A 125 -4.68 12.33 -3.02
CA GLY A 125 -3.33 12.70 -2.63
C GLY A 125 -2.25 11.75 -3.15
N PHE A 126 -1.15 11.66 -2.40
CA PHE A 126 -0.03 10.74 -2.64
C PHE A 126 -0.10 9.54 -1.69
N TYR A 127 0.22 8.36 -2.19
CA TYR A 127 0.14 7.15 -1.38
C TYR A 127 1.13 6.10 -1.86
N ILE A 128 1.60 5.26 -0.94
CA ILE A 128 2.19 3.98 -1.30
C ILE A 128 1.03 2.99 -1.42
N TRP A 129 0.96 2.26 -2.52
CA TRP A 129 -0.12 1.33 -2.81
C TRP A 129 0.43 -0.08 -2.92
N LEU A 130 -0.06 -0.97 -2.07
CA LEU A 130 0.20 -2.41 -2.14
C LEU A 130 -1.08 -3.12 -2.58
N ALA A 131 -1.08 -3.69 -3.77
CA ALA A 131 -2.21 -4.45 -4.32
C ALA A 131 -1.90 -5.94 -4.39
N TYR A 132 -2.89 -6.79 -4.13
CA TYR A 132 -2.79 -8.24 -4.27
C TYR A 132 -3.74 -8.76 -5.36
N TYR A 133 -3.18 -9.16 -6.51
CA TYR A 133 -3.91 -9.70 -7.66
C TYR A 133 -4.16 -11.20 -7.48
N TRP A 134 -5.13 -11.57 -6.65
CA TRP A 134 -5.39 -12.95 -6.25
C TRP A 134 -6.13 -13.79 -7.32
N HIS A 135 -6.92 -13.15 -8.18
CA HIS A 135 -7.71 -13.81 -9.22
C HIS A 135 -6.90 -14.04 -10.52
N ASN A 136 -5.70 -13.48 -10.63
CA ASN A 136 -4.82 -13.75 -11.76
C ASN A 136 -3.99 -15.01 -11.51
N ASP A 137 -3.75 -15.80 -12.57
CA ASP A 137 -3.00 -17.06 -12.50
C ASP A 137 -1.59 -16.91 -11.90
N ALA A 138 -0.99 -15.72 -12.05
CA ALA A 138 0.36 -15.45 -11.59
C ALA A 138 0.45 -14.84 -10.18
N LYS A 139 -0.65 -14.78 -9.39
CA LYS A 139 -0.72 -14.25 -8.01
C LYS A 139 0.36 -13.20 -7.69
N LYS A 140 0.15 -11.97 -8.15
CA LYS A 140 1.17 -10.92 -8.04
C LYS A 140 0.81 -9.90 -6.97
N PHE A 141 1.79 -9.56 -6.15
CA PHE A 141 1.78 -8.34 -5.38
C PHE A 141 2.36 -7.22 -6.23
N HIS A 142 1.70 -6.08 -6.22
CA HIS A 142 2.17 -4.87 -6.89
C HIS A 142 2.34 -3.78 -5.85
N LEU A 143 3.51 -3.16 -5.82
CA LEU A 143 3.83 -2.06 -4.93
C LEU A 143 4.21 -0.87 -5.79
N CYS A 144 3.55 0.27 -5.61
CA CYS A 144 3.95 1.50 -6.26
C CYS A 144 3.76 2.72 -5.37
N ILE A 145 4.41 3.81 -5.75
CA ILE A 145 4.04 5.16 -5.27
C ILE A 145 3.05 5.74 -6.27
N GLY A 146 1.85 6.03 -5.79
CA GLY A 146 0.75 6.58 -6.58
C GLY A 146 0.42 8.01 -6.19
N ARG A 147 -0.41 8.61 -7.05
CA ARG A 147 -0.98 9.94 -6.91
C ARG A 147 -2.44 9.92 -7.35
N SER A 148 -3.18 10.96 -7.02
CA SER A 148 -4.52 11.15 -7.58
C SER A 148 -4.46 11.29 -9.09
N ILE A 149 -5.25 10.49 -9.79
CA ILE A 149 -5.40 10.54 -11.25
C ILE A 149 -6.83 10.80 -11.69
N GLU A 150 -7.77 10.89 -10.73
CA GLU A 150 -9.15 11.29 -11.01
C GLU A 150 -9.22 12.79 -11.38
N GLU A 151 -10.36 13.23 -11.89
CA GLU A 151 -10.56 14.57 -12.44
C GLU A 151 -10.06 15.67 -11.48
N ASN A 152 -9.14 16.51 -11.95
CA ASN A 152 -8.40 17.55 -11.20
C ASN A 152 -7.47 17.06 -10.08
N GLY A 153 -7.52 15.80 -9.67
CA GLY A 153 -6.68 15.27 -8.59
C GLY A 153 -5.18 15.39 -8.88
N GLU A 154 -4.77 15.11 -10.13
CA GLU A 154 -3.36 15.25 -10.51
C GLU A 154 -2.89 16.70 -10.45
N LYS A 155 -3.73 17.65 -10.90
CA LYS A 155 -3.42 19.08 -10.82
C LYS A 155 -3.27 19.54 -9.36
N GLU A 156 -4.10 19.02 -8.45
CA GLU A 156 -3.93 19.29 -7.02
C GLU A 156 -2.62 18.72 -6.48
N CYS A 157 -2.23 17.50 -6.89
CA CYS A 157 -0.93 16.93 -6.56
C CYS A 157 0.24 17.76 -7.09
N GLN A 158 0.16 18.27 -8.32
CA GLN A 158 1.21 19.10 -8.95
C GLN A 158 1.48 20.42 -8.21
N LYS A 159 0.53 20.91 -7.40
CA LYS A 159 0.77 22.08 -6.53
C LYS A 159 1.77 21.80 -5.40
N CYS A 160 2.03 20.53 -5.09
CA CYS A 160 3.02 20.14 -4.09
C CYS A 160 4.43 20.42 -4.62
N LEU A 161 5.22 21.20 -3.88
CA LEU A 161 6.62 21.53 -4.23
C LEU A 161 7.54 20.31 -4.39
N ALA A 162 7.12 19.16 -3.87
CA ALA A 162 7.86 17.91 -3.99
C ALA A 162 7.36 17.00 -5.13
N TYR A 163 6.36 17.42 -5.92
CA TYR A 163 5.71 16.57 -6.94
C TYR A 163 6.73 15.88 -7.86
N ASP A 164 7.60 16.66 -8.53
CA ASP A 164 8.61 16.16 -9.47
C ASP A 164 9.66 15.25 -8.84
N LYS A 165 9.72 15.21 -7.50
CA LYS A 165 10.61 14.31 -6.76
C LYS A 165 9.92 12.99 -6.43
N ILE A 166 8.60 13.03 -6.23
CA ILE A 166 7.79 11.87 -5.85
C ILE A 166 7.35 11.08 -7.08
N ILE A 167 7.05 11.78 -8.16
CA ILE A 167 6.43 11.28 -9.38
C ILE A 167 7.34 11.65 -10.54
N ASP A 168 7.58 10.68 -11.43
CA ASP A 168 8.34 10.94 -12.64
C ASP A 168 7.57 11.96 -13.51
N PRO A 169 8.22 13.04 -14.01
CA PRO A 169 7.60 13.98 -14.94
C PRO A 169 6.96 13.32 -16.16
N ASP A 170 7.47 12.16 -16.60
CA ASP A 170 6.92 11.38 -17.71
C ASP A 170 5.59 10.67 -17.36
N GLY A 171 5.12 10.84 -16.12
CA GLY A 171 3.82 10.36 -15.63
C GLY A 171 3.86 8.98 -14.99
N ASP A 172 4.98 8.26 -15.15
CA ASP A 172 5.20 6.96 -14.53
C ASP A 172 5.45 7.06 -13.02
N ALA A 173 5.14 5.97 -12.30
CA ALA A 173 5.42 5.89 -10.88
C ALA A 173 6.94 5.84 -10.68
N TYR A 174 7.50 6.81 -9.94
CA TYR A 174 8.94 6.88 -9.60
C TYR A 174 9.46 5.58 -8.95
N TYR A 175 8.56 4.80 -8.36
CA TYR A 175 8.83 3.52 -7.77
C TYR A 175 7.70 2.54 -8.04
N GLN A 176 8.04 1.41 -8.67
CA GLN A 176 7.14 0.30 -8.92
C GLN A 176 7.91 -1.03 -8.79
N GLU A 177 7.40 -1.94 -7.98
CA GLU A 177 7.92 -3.30 -7.84
C GLU A 177 6.78 -4.33 -7.92
N SER A 178 7.11 -5.54 -8.36
CA SER A 178 6.18 -6.67 -8.42
C SER A 178 6.82 -7.90 -7.82
N TYR A 179 6.05 -8.61 -7.00
CA TYR A 179 6.53 -9.80 -6.27
C TYR A 179 5.57 -10.96 -6.48
N ASP A 180 6.13 -12.17 -6.58
CA ASP A 180 5.35 -13.41 -6.72
C ASP A 180 4.80 -13.88 -5.35
N ASP A 181 5.48 -13.56 -4.24
CA ASP A 181 4.98 -13.82 -2.89
C ASP A 181 5.52 -12.80 -1.84
N LEU A 182 4.96 -12.86 -0.62
CA LEU A 182 5.41 -12.06 0.53
C LEU A 182 6.32 -12.85 1.49
N LYS A 183 6.96 -13.93 1.04
CA LYS A 183 7.79 -14.75 1.93
C LYS A 183 9.20 -14.16 2.04
N SER A 184 9.68 -13.99 3.28
CA SER A 184 11.10 -13.77 3.54
C SER A 184 11.88 -15.04 3.19
N PRO A 185 13.13 -14.94 2.71
CA PRO A 185 14.04 -16.07 2.72
C PRO A 185 14.12 -16.63 4.14
N SER A 186 13.94 -17.94 4.26
CA SER A 186 14.24 -18.72 5.46
C SER A 186 15.73 -18.76 5.72
#